data_AF-T0YBP3-F1
#
_entry.id   AF-T0YBP3-F1
#
_cell.length_a   1.000
_cell.length_b   1.000
_cell.length_c   1.000
_cell.angle_alpha   90.00
_cell.angle_beta   90.00
_cell.angle_gamma   90.00
#
_symmetry.space_group_name_H-M   'P 1'
#
loop_
_entity.id
_entity.type
_entity.pdbx_description
1 polymer ?
#
loop_
_entity_poly.entity_id
_entity_poly.type
_entity_poly.pdbx_seq_one_letter_code
_entity_poly.pdbx_strand_id
1 'polypeptide(L)'
;KVARATARRHTSSYLRLPNYRHNLERLGFKSEDFEEGGSDRLVDAVVGWGDVGRVATRVREHLTAGADHVAIQVIVPDPAQVPTAEWTALAAELGLVAPERSE
;
A
#
# COMPACT_ATOMS: atom_id res chain seq x y z
N LYS A 1 12.73 5.63 -7.18
CA LYS A 1 12.38 7.04 -7.49
C LYS A 1 10.96 7.18 -8.04
N VAL A 2 10.53 6.40 -9.04
CA VAL A 2 9.14 6.46 -9.57
C VAL A 2 8.09 5.97 -8.56
N ALA A 3 8.33 4.84 -7.86
CA ALA A 3 7.38 4.27 -6.90
C ALA A 3 6.98 5.25 -5.78
N ARG A 4 7.95 5.88 -5.11
CA ARG A 4 7.68 6.91 -4.08
C ARG A 4 6.96 8.13 -4.65
N ALA A 5 7.25 8.55 -5.88
CA ALA A 5 6.54 9.68 -6.50
C ALA A 5 5.05 9.35 -6.75
N THR A 6 4.76 8.16 -7.27
CA THR A 6 3.38 7.67 -7.43
C THR A 6 2.67 7.54 -6.08
N ALA A 7 3.36 6.97 -5.08
CA ALA A 7 2.84 6.84 -3.72
C ALA A 7 2.51 8.21 -3.12
N ARG A 8 3.41 9.20 -3.23
CA ARG A 8 3.18 10.58 -2.76
C ARG A 8 1.96 11.22 -3.41
N ARG A 9 1.80 11.06 -4.72
CA ARG A 9 0.61 11.58 -5.41
C ARG A 9 -0.67 10.98 -4.83
N HIS A 10 -0.65 9.69 -4.52
CA HIS A 10 -1.77 8.99 -3.90
C HIS A 10 -2.01 9.44 -2.44
N THR A 11 -0.98 9.46 -1.59
CA THR A 11 -1.09 9.85 -0.17
C THR A 11 -1.44 11.32 0.02
N SER A 12 -1.08 12.19 -0.92
CA SER A 12 -1.35 13.65 -0.85
C SER A 12 -2.82 13.99 -0.66
N SER A 13 -3.75 13.21 -1.23
CA SER A 13 -5.19 13.46 -1.03
C SER A 13 -5.62 13.18 0.40
N TYR A 14 -5.11 12.11 1.00
CA TYR A 14 -5.40 11.70 2.37
C TYR A 14 -4.75 12.63 3.41
N LEU A 15 -3.52 13.10 3.18
CA LEU A 15 -2.79 13.97 4.12
C LEU A 15 -3.39 15.38 4.26
N ARG A 16 -4.32 15.75 3.36
CA ARG A 16 -5.14 16.97 3.48
C ARG A 16 -6.34 16.80 4.40
N LEU A 17 -6.71 15.57 4.74
CA LEU A 17 -7.87 15.27 5.58
C LEU A 17 -7.47 15.25 7.06
N PRO A 18 -8.08 16.08 7.93
CA PRO A 18 -7.67 16.18 9.34
C PRO A 18 -7.72 14.85 10.09
N ASN A 19 -8.70 13.99 9.80
CA ASN A 19 -8.85 12.69 10.45
C ASN A 19 -7.69 11.73 10.12
N TYR A 20 -7.16 11.76 8.89
CA TYR A 20 -6.00 10.94 8.51
C TYR A 20 -4.72 11.47 9.16
N ARG A 21 -4.53 12.80 9.16
CA ARG A 21 -3.37 13.42 9.81
C ARG A 21 -3.34 13.14 11.31
N HIS A 22 -4.44 13.37 12.02
CA HIS A 22 -4.53 13.12 13.46
C HIS A 22 -4.33 11.62 13.79
N ASN A 23 -4.75 10.70 12.91
CA ASN A 23 -4.46 9.28 13.10
C ASN A 23 -2.96 8.99 13.02
N LEU A 24 -2.26 9.56 12.03
CA LEU A 24 -0.83 9.38 11.86
C LEU A 24 -0.01 10.06 12.98
N GLU A 25 -0.45 11.20 13.48
CA GLU A 25 0.18 11.85 14.65
C GLU A 25 0.14 10.96 15.90
N ARG A 26 -1.01 10.28 16.15
CA ARG A 26 -1.12 9.29 17.23
C ARG A 26 -0.17 8.10 17.06
N LEU A 27 0.26 7.81 15.83
CA LEU A 27 1.24 6.78 15.50
C LEU A 27 2.69 7.31 15.50
N GLY A 28 2.91 8.56 15.93
CA GLY A 28 4.24 9.14 16.09
C GLY A 28 4.82 9.80 14.84
N PHE A 29 4.01 10.13 13.84
CA PHE A 29 4.41 11.02 12.75
C PHE A 29 4.28 12.49 13.17
N LYS A 30 5.12 13.35 12.61
CA LYS A 30 5.16 14.79 12.93
C LYS A 30 4.75 15.65 11.74
N SER A 31 4.57 16.95 11.97
CA SER A 31 4.28 17.94 10.93
C SER A 31 5.19 17.78 9.71
N GLU A 32 6.50 17.60 9.93
CA GLU A 32 7.50 17.46 8.87
C GLU A 32 7.30 16.19 8.02
N ASP A 33 6.65 15.17 8.57
CA ASP A 33 6.35 13.92 7.83
C ASP A 33 5.22 14.11 6.81
N PHE A 34 4.41 15.18 6.91
CA PHE A 34 3.23 15.39 6.05
C PHE A 34 3.49 16.31 4.85
N GLU A 35 4.64 16.97 4.83
CA GLU A 35 5.02 17.89 3.75
C GLU A 35 5.28 17.14 2.44
N GLU A 36 5.11 17.84 1.31
CA GLU A 36 5.37 17.31 -0.05
C GLU A 36 4.66 15.98 -0.38
N GLY A 37 3.48 15.75 0.23
CA GLY A 37 2.71 14.53 0.04
C GLY A 37 3.19 13.35 0.88
N GLY A 38 4.14 13.56 1.78
CA GLY A 38 4.66 12.58 2.73
C GLY A 38 6.19 12.43 2.66
N SER A 39 6.83 12.42 3.82
CA SER A 39 8.25 12.07 3.94
C SER A 39 8.52 10.63 3.45
N ASP A 40 9.77 10.33 3.11
CA ASP A 40 10.16 8.94 2.78
C ASP A 40 9.79 7.98 3.92
N ARG A 41 9.94 8.40 5.18
CA ARG A 41 9.56 7.60 6.36
C ARG A 41 8.07 7.30 6.40
N LEU A 42 7.23 8.31 6.17
CA LEU A 42 5.79 8.14 6.16
C LEU A 42 5.36 7.26 4.99
N VAL A 43 5.81 7.57 3.77
CA VAL A 43 5.47 6.81 2.57
C VAL A 43 5.91 5.35 2.70
N ASP A 44 7.12 5.10 3.18
CA ASP A 44 7.66 3.75 3.37
C ASP A 44 6.95 2.99 4.48
N ALA A 45 6.27 3.65 5.42
CA ALA A 45 5.49 3.02 6.47
C ALA A 45 4.09 2.63 5.98
N VAL A 46 3.41 3.52 5.25
CA VAL A 46 1.99 3.36 4.87
C VAL A 46 1.79 2.74 3.49
N VAL A 47 2.82 2.71 2.63
CA VAL A 47 2.76 2.10 1.31
C VAL A 47 3.76 0.96 1.22
N GLY A 48 3.27 -0.26 0.96
CA GLY A 48 4.10 -1.37 0.54
C GLY A 48 4.53 -1.21 -0.91
N TRP A 49 5.81 -0.88 -1.14
CA TRP A 49 6.37 -0.75 -2.49
C TRP A 49 7.70 -1.48 -2.62
N GLY A 50 8.05 -1.85 -3.85
CA GLY A 50 9.20 -2.69 -4.19
C GLY A 50 8.84 -3.68 -5.29
N ASP A 51 9.64 -4.73 -5.41
CA ASP A 51 9.23 -5.92 -6.16
C ASP A 51 8.06 -6.66 -5.46
N VAL A 52 7.47 -7.61 -6.19
CA VAL A 52 6.32 -8.38 -5.71
C VAL A 52 6.63 -9.17 -4.44
N GLY A 53 7.85 -9.68 -4.28
CA GLY A 53 8.29 -10.44 -3.10
C GLY A 53 8.36 -9.57 -1.85
N ARG A 54 8.85 -8.33 -1.98
CA ARG A 54 8.83 -7.35 -0.89
C ARG A 54 7.40 -6.97 -0.49
N VAL A 55 6.51 -6.78 -1.46
CA VAL A 55 5.09 -6.50 -1.15
C VAL A 55 4.44 -7.70 -0.46
N ALA A 56 4.67 -8.92 -0.95
CA ALA A 56 4.15 -10.14 -0.34
C ALA A 56 4.67 -10.37 1.08
N THR A 57 5.95 -10.09 1.34
CA THR A 57 6.52 -10.09 2.70
C THR A 57 5.72 -9.17 3.62
N ARG A 58 5.39 -7.96 3.16
CA ARG A 58 4.61 -6.99 3.92
C ARG A 58 3.17 -7.45 4.20
N VAL A 59 2.56 -8.15 3.25
CA VAL A 59 1.25 -8.81 3.47
C VAL A 59 1.37 -9.87 4.58
N ARG A 60 2.41 -10.70 4.53
CA ARG A 60 2.69 -11.72 5.56
C ARG A 60 2.99 -11.12 6.92
N GLU A 61 3.63 -9.96 7.00
CA GLU A 61 3.84 -9.22 8.26
C GLU A 61 2.51 -8.83 8.91
N HIS A 62 1.53 -8.35 8.13
CA HIS A 62 0.19 -8.06 8.65
C HIS A 62 -0.51 -9.32 9.17
N LEU A 63 -0.42 -10.44 8.44
CA LEU A 63 -0.97 -11.72 8.89
C LEU A 63 -0.29 -12.20 10.18
N THR A 64 1.03 -12.08 10.26
CA THR A 64 1.83 -12.46 11.44
C THR A 64 1.50 -11.57 12.64
N ALA A 65 1.14 -10.31 12.41
CA ALA A 65 0.65 -9.38 13.43
C ALA A 65 -0.79 -9.67 13.90
N GLY A 66 -1.43 -10.73 13.38
CA GLY A 66 -2.76 -11.19 13.82
C GLY A 66 -3.92 -10.79 12.92
N ALA A 67 -3.67 -10.26 11.72
CA ALA A 67 -4.73 -10.07 10.75
C ALA A 67 -5.19 -11.42 10.19
N ASP A 68 -6.49 -11.70 10.21
CA ASP A 68 -7.05 -12.87 9.53
C ASP A 68 -7.23 -12.62 8.02
N HIS A 69 -7.33 -11.35 7.62
CA HIS A 69 -7.53 -10.91 6.25
C HIS A 69 -6.74 -9.62 5.97
N VAL A 70 -6.15 -9.52 4.78
CA VAL A 70 -5.44 -8.31 4.32
C VAL A 70 -6.04 -7.87 2.98
N ALA A 71 -6.73 -6.73 2.97
CA ALA A 71 -7.27 -6.13 1.75
C ALA A 71 -6.20 -5.30 1.03
N ILE A 72 -6.00 -5.56 -0.27
CA ILE A 72 -4.93 -4.94 -1.05
C ILE A 72 -5.49 -3.94 -2.06
N GLN A 73 -5.09 -2.67 -1.92
CA GLN A 73 -5.28 -1.63 -2.93
C GLN A 73 -3.97 -1.41 -3.69
N VAL A 74 -3.93 -1.77 -4.97
CA VAL A 74 -2.76 -1.51 -5.82
C VAL A 74 -2.81 -0.06 -6.31
N ILE A 75 -1.69 0.66 -6.18
CA ILE A 75 -1.55 2.04 -6.64
C ILE A 75 -0.84 2.02 -8.00
N VAL A 76 -1.61 2.23 -9.07
CA VAL A 76 -1.12 2.41 -10.44
C VAL A 76 -1.12 3.89 -10.84
N PRO A 77 -0.31 4.29 -11.84
CA PRO A 77 -0.25 5.69 -12.24
C PRO A 77 -1.58 6.26 -12.72
N ASP A 78 -2.33 5.46 -13.48
CA ASP A 78 -3.69 5.78 -13.94
C ASP A 78 -4.73 5.20 -12.98
N PRO A 79 -5.50 6.03 -12.25
CA PRO A 79 -6.49 5.55 -11.29
C PRO A 79 -7.68 4.81 -11.93
N ALA A 80 -7.89 4.93 -13.24
CA ALA A 80 -8.94 4.20 -13.96
C ALA A 80 -8.49 2.79 -14.39
N GLN A 81 -7.19 2.50 -14.36
CA GLN A 81 -6.65 1.20 -14.72
C GLN A 81 -7.05 0.16 -13.66
N VAL A 82 -7.59 -0.97 -14.12
CA VAL A 82 -7.80 -2.15 -13.29
C VAL A 82 -6.47 -2.93 -13.19
N PRO A 83 -5.86 -3.06 -12.00
CA PRO A 83 -4.51 -3.62 -11.82
C PRO A 83 -4.50 -5.16 -11.80
N THR A 84 -5.10 -5.79 -12.81
CA THR A 84 -5.23 -7.25 -12.90
C THR A 84 -3.88 -7.96 -12.95
N ALA A 85 -2.90 -7.39 -13.65
CA ALA A 85 -1.56 -7.98 -13.78
C ALA A 85 -0.83 -7.96 -12.42
N GLU A 86 -0.91 -6.85 -11.70
CA GLU A 86 -0.29 -6.67 -10.39
C GLU A 86 -0.95 -7.58 -9.35
N TRP A 87 -2.27 -7.69 -9.34
CA TRP A 87 -2.98 -8.65 -8.49
C TRP A 87 -2.61 -10.10 -8.83
N THR A 88 -2.50 -10.44 -10.11
CA THR A 88 -2.12 -11.80 -10.53
C THR A 88 -0.71 -12.15 -10.06
N ALA A 89 0.24 -11.23 -10.24
CA ALA A 89 1.62 -11.42 -9.78
C ALA A 89 1.68 -11.57 -8.25
N LEU A 90 0.97 -10.72 -7.51
CA LEU A 90 0.94 -10.80 -6.05
C LEU A 90 0.25 -12.07 -5.54
N ALA A 91 -0.84 -12.49 -6.18
CA ALA A 91 -1.54 -13.73 -5.85
C ALA A 91 -0.62 -14.95 -6.04
N ALA A 92 0.11 -15.01 -7.16
CA ALA A 92 1.09 -16.06 -7.41
C ALA A 92 2.20 -16.08 -6.34
N GLU A 93 2.76 -14.92 -6.01
CA GLU A 93 3.80 -14.80 -4.97
C GLU A 93 3.28 -15.17 -3.57
N LEU A 94 2.01 -14.95 -3.29
CA LEU A 94 1.35 -15.36 -2.04
C LEU A 94 0.91 -16.83 -2.03
N GLY A 95 1.05 -17.55 -3.14
CA GLY A 95 0.57 -18.93 -3.27
C GLY A 95 -0.96 -19.04 -3.28
N LEU A 96 -1.66 -17.95 -3.62
CA LEU A 96 -3.10 -17.94 -3.77
C LEU A 96 -3.46 -18.56 -5.12
N VAL A 97 -3.92 -19.81 -5.10
CA VAL A 97 -4.51 -20.46 -6.27
C VAL A 97 -5.91 -19.91 -6.51
N ALA A 98 -6.20 -19.54 -7.76
CA ALA A 98 -7.57 -19.31 -8.17
C ALA A 98 -8.37 -20.60 -7.92
N PRO A 99 -9.55 -20.54 -7.29
CA PRO A 99 -10.41 -21.71 -7.25
C PRO A 99 -10.71 -22.15 -8.69
N GLU A 100 -10.74 -23.46 -8.94
CA GLU A 100 -11.27 -23.98 -10.20
C GLU A 100 -12.64 -23.37 -10.41
N ARG A 101 -12.79 -22.56 -11.46
CA ARG A 101 -14.09 -22.02 -11.83
C ARG A 101 -14.90 -23.20 -12.35
N SER A 102 -15.84 -23.69 -11.56
CA SER A 102 -16.89 -24.55 -12.07
C SER A 102 -17.65 -23.77 -13.14
N GLU A 103 -17.61 -24.24 -14.38
CA GLU A 103 -18.41 -23.73 -15.49
C GLU A 103 -19.91 -23.97 -15.29
#